data_AF-A0A228QV45-F1
#
_entry.id   AF-A0A228QV45-F1
#
_cell.length_a   1.000
_cell.length_b   1.000
_cell.length_c   1.000
_cell.angle_alpha   90.00
_cell.angle_beta   90.00
_cell.angle_gamma   90.00
#
_symmetry.space_group_name_H-M   'P 1'
#
loop_
_entity.id
_entity.type
_entity.pdbx_description
1 polymer ?
#
loop_
_entity_poly.entity_id
_entity_poly.type
_entity_poly.pdbx_seq_one_letter_code
_entity_poly.pdbx_strand_id
1 'polypeptide(L)'
;MRSVFGIRLGLTLAAIGLSLSAHADGIDCSRAKTRTERLICSDKALVSADSALASAYYGAIDIAADQQAVVRSQRAWLAQRDACADAACIATAYRDRTAALKQVKHAGWKTYRDPALGISFEYLENRQIKKPCPEIGGDRCVAIVGRNMTNSTYFIAFEIVDGALEPVAEKEAGFERQDDGKWMSTYGRGTPQAVERFSGVGWRGMRATITCGISDPETGFHAAGGDCYWAVLSNGKRAAVANTQGIVGTDDATMHSVSSFRFER
;
A
#
# COMPACT_ATOMS: atom_id res chain seq x y z
N MET A 1 -64.23 29.29 4.23
CA MET A 1 -63.68 29.91 3.01
C MET A 1 -62.25 29.41 2.80
N ARG A 2 -61.99 28.76 1.65
CA ARG A 2 -60.74 28.65 0.85
C ARG A 2 -59.42 28.24 1.58
N SER A 3 -58.90 27.03 1.35
CA SER A 3 -57.82 26.67 0.36
C SER A 3 -56.42 27.18 0.80
N VAL A 4 -55.30 26.43 0.81
CA VAL A 4 -54.60 25.78 -0.32
C VAL A 4 -53.45 24.86 0.22
N PHE A 5 -53.17 23.77 -0.50
CA PHE A 5 -52.01 22.86 -0.40
C PHE A 5 -50.64 23.56 -0.54
N GLY A 6 -49.60 23.06 0.14
CA GLY A 6 -48.22 23.49 -0.05
C GLY A 6 -47.21 22.35 0.06
N ILE A 7 -47.09 21.55 -1.01
CA ILE A 7 -45.96 20.63 -1.24
C ILE A 7 -44.69 21.48 -1.36
N ARG A 8 -43.65 21.20 -0.56
CA ARG A 8 -42.30 21.66 -0.86
C ARG A 8 -41.36 20.46 -1.06
N LEU A 9 -41.15 20.26 -2.36
CA LEU A 9 -40.08 19.57 -3.07
C LEU A 9 -38.77 19.43 -2.28
N GLY A 10 -38.25 18.20 -2.25
CA GLY A 10 -36.97 17.86 -1.65
C GLY A 10 -35.77 18.39 -2.44
N LEU A 11 -34.67 18.59 -1.72
CA LEU A 11 -33.32 18.68 -2.27
C LEU A 11 -32.40 17.84 -1.37
N THR A 12 -32.34 16.54 -1.60
CA THR A 12 -31.30 15.69 -1.02
C THR A 12 -29.99 16.02 -1.71
N LEU A 13 -29.13 16.77 -1.04
CA LEU A 13 -27.74 16.98 -1.46
C LEU A 13 -27.05 15.61 -1.45
N ALA A 14 -26.89 15.00 -2.63
CA ALA A 14 -26.02 13.85 -2.80
C ALA A 14 -24.58 14.33 -2.56
N ALA A 15 -24.04 14.07 -1.37
CA ALA A 15 -22.63 14.26 -1.09
C ALA A 15 -21.86 13.23 -1.92
N ILE A 16 -21.34 13.68 -3.07
CA ILE A 16 -20.37 12.93 -3.85
C ILE A 16 -19.12 12.82 -2.98
N GLY A 17 -18.92 11.65 -2.38
CA GLY A 17 -17.68 11.30 -1.72
C GLY A 17 -16.57 11.25 -2.76
N LEU A 18 -15.84 12.36 -2.90
CA LEU A 18 -14.54 12.34 -3.53
C LEU A 18 -13.62 11.53 -2.62
N SER A 19 -13.40 10.27 -2.98
CA SER A 19 -12.30 9.48 -2.48
C SER A 19 -11.00 10.16 -2.91
N LEU A 20 -10.47 11.03 -2.04
CA LEU A 20 -9.10 11.49 -2.10
C LEU A 20 -8.23 10.31 -1.68
N SER A 21 -7.80 9.51 -2.65
CA SER A 21 -6.58 8.73 -2.47
C SER A 21 -5.44 9.72 -2.23
N ALA A 22 -5.10 9.90 -0.95
CA ALA A 22 -3.88 10.59 -0.55
C ALA A 22 -2.67 9.85 -1.14
N HIS A 23 -1.61 10.63 -1.38
CA HIS A 23 -0.29 10.29 -1.95
C HIS A 23 -0.06 10.70 -3.42
N ALA A 24 -0.12 12.01 -3.66
CA ALA A 24 0.67 12.67 -4.70
C ALA A 24 1.00 14.10 -4.26
N ASP A 25 1.78 14.26 -3.19
CA ASP A 25 2.12 15.61 -2.75
C ASP A 25 3.28 16.16 -3.57
N GLY A 26 2.88 16.86 -4.64
CA GLY A 26 3.68 17.88 -5.27
C GLY A 26 3.89 19.10 -4.35
N ILE A 27 4.24 20.23 -4.94
CA ILE A 27 4.42 21.50 -4.23
C ILE A 27 3.11 21.93 -3.57
N ASP A 28 3.18 22.20 -2.26
CA ASP A 28 2.13 22.91 -1.54
C ASP A 28 2.13 24.39 -1.93
N CYS A 29 1.20 24.76 -2.81
CA CYS A 29 1.09 26.11 -3.35
C CYS A 29 0.74 27.18 -2.31
N SER A 30 0.16 26.80 -1.16
CA SER A 30 -0.05 27.75 -0.04
C SER A 30 1.28 28.17 0.61
N ARG A 31 2.34 27.38 0.40
CA ARG A 31 3.68 27.57 0.98
C ARG A 31 4.74 27.93 -0.05
N ALA A 32 4.36 28.28 -1.28
CA ALA A 32 5.30 28.64 -2.34
C ALA A 32 6.13 29.88 -1.98
N LYS A 33 7.46 29.74 -1.98
CA LYS A 33 8.45 30.76 -1.61
C LYS A 33 9.35 31.18 -2.77
N THR A 34 9.68 30.27 -3.67
CA THR A 34 10.60 30.57 -4.78
C THR A 34 9.86 31.15 -5.99
N ARG A 35 10.60 31.80 -6.90
CA ARG A 35 10.05 32.27 -8.18
C ARG A 35 9.47 31.09 -8.98
N THR A 36 10.19 29.98 -9.02
CA THR A 36 9.81 28.76 -9.73
C THR A 36 8.56 28.13 -9.14
N GLU A 37 8.48 28.00 -7.82
CA GLU A 37 7.27 27.51 -7.13
C GLU A 37 6.05 28.39 -7.42
N ARG A 38 6.21 29.72 -7.39
CA ARG A 38 5.11 30.63 -7.77
C ARG A 38 4.69 30.48 -9.23
N LEU A 39 5.64 30.28 -10.15
CA LEU A 39 5.32 30.01 -11.56
C LEU A 39 4.53 28.71 -11.69
N ILE A 40 4.98 27.63 -11.05
CA ILE A 40 4.27 26.34 -11.04
C ILE A 40 2.86 26.52 -10.50
N CYS A 41 2.71 27.17 -9.35
CA CYS A 41 1.42 27.35 -8.70
C CYS A 41 0.47 28.32 -9.42
N SER A 42 0.98 29.18 -10.30
CA SER A 42 0.15 30.04 -11.15
C SER A 42 -0.40 29.32 -12.40
N ASP A 43 0.12 28.14 -12.73
CA ASP A 43 -0.25 27.38 -13.92
C ASP A 43 -0.79 25.99 -13.56
N LYS A 44 -2.09 25.75 -13.84
CA LYS A 44 -2.77 24.48 -13.53
C LYS A 44 -2.13 23.27 -14.20
N ALA A 45 -1.58 23.44 -15.42
CA ALA A 45 -0.91 22.35 -16.12
C ALA A 45 0.42 21.99 -15.43
N LEU A 46 1.15 22.98 -14.92
CA LEU A 46 2.37 22.75 -14.16
C LEU A 46 2.10 22.11 -12.79
N VAL A 47 1.03 22.51 -12.09
CA VAL A 47 0.60 21.83 -10.85
C VAL A 47 0.32 20.35 -11.12
N SER A 48 -0.45 20.05 -12.17
CA SER A 48 -0.75 18.66 -12.53
C SER A 48 0.51 17.87 -12.90
N ALA A 49 1.43 18.47 -13.65
CA ALA A 49 2.69 17.84 -14.02
C ALA A 49 3.62 17.64 -12.81
N ASP A 50 3.58 18.53 -11.82
CA ASP A 50 4.30 18.40 -10.55
C ASP A 50 3.80 17.20 -9.75
N SER A 51 2.47 17.07 -9.58
CA SER A 51 1.85 15.90 -8.95
C SER A 51 2.20 14.60 -9.69
N ALA A 52 2.15 14.59 -11.02
CA ALA A 52 2.49 13.42 -11.82
C ALA A 52 3.96 13.01 -11.66
N LEU A 53 4.87 13.99 -11.57
CA LEU A 53 6.28 13.76 -11.31
C LEU A 53 6.52 13.24 -9.89
N ALA A 54 5.80 13.75 -8.90
CA ALA A 54 5.86 13.23 -7.53
C ALA A 54 5.45 11.74 -7.48
N SER A 55 4.32 11.38 -8.09
CA SER A 55 3.90 9.97 -8.20
C SER A 55 4.93 9.11 -8.94
N ALA A 56 5.50 9.59 -10.04
CA ALA A 56 6.55 8.86 -10.77
C ALA A 56 7.82 8.68 -9.92
N TYR A 57 8.18 9.66 -9.10
CA TYR A 57 9.33 9.59 -8.21
C TYR A 57 9.13 8.56 -7.09
N TYR A 58 7.95 8.54 -6.45
CA TYR A 58 7.65 7.53 -5.43
C TYR A 58 7.63 6.11 -6.02
N GLY A 59 6.96 5.92 -7.16
CA GLY A 59 6.98 4.63 -7.85
C GLY A 59 8.39 4.18 -8.25
N ALA A 60 9.24 5.09 -8.71
CA ALA A 60 10.63 4.81 -9.00
C ALA A 60 11.42 4.39 -7.74
N ILE A 61 11.20 5.04 -6.59
CA ILE A 61 11.83 4.64 -5.33
C ILE A 61 11.42 3.24 -4.89
N ASP A 62 10.15 2.89 -5.04
CA ASP A 62 9.63 1.60 -4.55
C ASP A 62 10.27 0.41 -5.26
N ILE A 63 10.60 0.57 -6.55
CA ILE A 63 11.13 -0.51 -7.39
C ILE A 63 12.64 -0.40 -7.66
N ALA A 64 13.28 0.72 -7.36
CA ALA A 64 14.69 0.92 -7.71
C ALA A 64 15.63 -0.02 -6.96
N ALA A 65 16.61 -0.56 -7.69
CA ALA A 65 17.72 -1.33 -7.13
C ALA A 65 18.56 -0.49 -6.15
N ASP A 66 18.81 0.78 -6.48
CA ASP A 66 19.44 1.76 -5.57
C ASP A 66 18.51 2.96 -5.35
N GLN A 67 17.64 2.82 -4.35
CA GLN A 67 16.71 3.89 -3.95
C GLN A 67 17.44 5.19 -3.55
N GLN A 68 18.64 5.09 -2.95
CA GLN A 68 19.39 6.27 -2.52
C GLN A 68 19.99 7.01 -3.72
N ALA A 69 20.38 6.31 -4.78
CA ALA A 69 20.76 6.97 -6.04
C ALA A 69 19.59 7.75 -6.65
N VAL A 70 18.36 7.21 -6.61
CA VAL A 70 17.16 7.93 -7.09
C VAL A 70 16.93 9.20 -6.28
N VAL A 71 16.99 9.12 -4.94
CA VAL A 71 16.84 10.29 -4.04
C VAL A 71 17.92 11.35 -4.32
N ARG A 72 19.20 10.96 -4.43
CA ARG A 72 20.29 11.89 -4.76
C ARG A 72 20.09 12.54 -6.13
N SER A 73 19.72 11.75 -7.13
CA SER A 73 19.44 12.24 -8.48
C SER A 73 18.27 13.23 -8.50
N GLN A 74 17.20 12.97 -7.72
CA GLN A 74 16.05 13.87 -7.63
C GLN A 74 16.44 15.21 -7.01
N ARG A 75 17.19 15.18 -5.90
CA ARG A 75 17.67 16.41 -5.25
C ARG A 75 18.55 17.25 -6.17
N ALA A 76 19.44 16.61 -6.92
CA ALA A 76 20.28 17.31 -7.90
C ALA A 76 19.45 17.91 -9.05
N TRP A 77 18.42 17.20 -9.51
CA TRP A 77 17.54 17.66 -10.57
C TRP A 77 16.68 18.88 -10.17
N LEU A 78 16.30 19.01 -8.89
CA LEU A 78 15.54 20.18 -8.42
C LEU A 78 16.25 21.51 -8.72
N ALA A 79 17.59 21.54 -8.66
CA ALA A 79 18.37 22.71 -9.04
C ALA A 79 18.23 23.07 -10.54
N GLN A 80 18.05 22.08 -11.41
CA GLN A 80 17.82 22.28 -12.85
C GLN A 80 16.45 22.88 -13.11
N ARG A 81 15.41 22.36 -12.44
CA ARG A 81 14.06 22.94 -12.46
C ARG A 81 14.08 24.38 -11.97
N ASP A 82 14.76 24.65 -10.86
CA ASP A 82 14.76 25.96 -10.21
C ASP A 82 15.53 27.03 -11.02
N ALA A 83 16.38 26.62 -11.96
CA ALA A 83 17.06 27.51 -12.91
C ALA A 83 16.17 27.95 -14.09
N CYS A 84 14.96 27.39 -14.25
CA CYS A 84 14.10 27.72 -15.38
C CYS A 84 13.63 29.18 -15.40
N ALA A 85 13.61 29.77 -16.60
CA ALA A 85 13.20 31.15 -16.81
C ALA A 85 11.68 31.34 -16.86
N ASP A 86 10.93 30.33 -17.32
CA ASP A 86 9.50 30.42 -17.57
C ASP A 86 8.78 29.05 -17.46
N ALA A 87 7.46 29.06 -17.69
CA ALA A 87 6.61 27.87 -17.60
C ALA A 87 6.96 26.80 -18.66
N ALA A 88 7.36 27.19 -19.87
CA ALA A 88 7.69 26.26 -20.94
C ALA A 88 8.97 25.46 -20.61
N CYS A 89 9.96 26.12 -20.01
CA CYS A 89 11.15 25.48 -19.47
C CYS A 89 10.80 24.45 -18.39
N ILE A 90 9.95 24.82 -17.42
CA ILE A 90 9.55 23.92 -16.32
C ILE A 90 8.81 22.70 -16.86
N ALA A 91 7.86 22.90 -17.78
CA ALA A 91 7.12 21.81 -18.42
C ALA A 91 8.06 20.82 -19.12
N THR A 92 9.10 21.32 -19.79
CA THR A 92 10.13 20.49 -20.41
C THR A 92 10.95 19.72 -19.36
N ALA A 93 11.43 20.41 -18.32
CA ALA A 93 12.16 19.77 -17.23
C ALA A 93 11.35 18.65 -16.56
N TYR A 94 10.03 18.85 -16.37
CA TYR A 94 9.12 17.86 -15.77
C TYR A 94 8.94 16.64 -16.66
N ARG A 95 8.68 16.86 -17.95
CA ARG A 95 8.54 15.77 -18.92
C ARG A 95 9.80 14.92 -18.96
N ASP A 96 10.96 15.54 -19.09
CA ASP A 96 12.24 14.86 -19.23
C ASP A 96 12.60 14.09 -17.95
N ARG A 97 12.32 14.68 -16.77
CA ARG A 97 12.55 14.01 -15.50
C ARG A 97 11.63 12.81 -15.29
N THR A 98 10.34 12.97 -15.56
CA THR A 98 9.38 11.87 -15.47
C THR A 98 9.75 10.74 -16.41
N ALA A 99 10.25 11.02 -17.61
CA ALA A 99 10.79 10.00 -18.51
C ALA A 99 12.02 9.30 -17.91
N ALA A 100 12.95 10.03 -17.32
CA ALA A 100 14.13 9.45 -16.67
C ALA A 100 13.78 8.56 -15.46
N LEU A 101 12.80 8.96 -14.63
CA LEU A 101 12.34 8.18 -13.48
C LEU A 101 11.73 6.83 -13.89
N LYS A 102 11.11 6.75 -15.08
CA LYS A 102 10.60 5.48 -15.65
C LYS A 102 11.70 4.52 -16.11
N GLN A 103 12.95 4.98 -16.19
CA GLN A 103 14.10 4.21 -16.66
C GLN A 103 15.06 3.82 -15.53
N VAL A 104 14.66 4.02 -14.26
CA VAL A 104 15.49 3.57 -13.13
C VAL A 104 15.69 2.06 -13.22
N LYS A 105 16.89 1.59 -12.85
CA LYS A 105 17.16 0.15 -12.78
C LYS A 105 16.28 -0.47 -11.70
N HIS A 106 15.43 -1.41 -12.08
CA HIS A 106 14.58 -2.15 -11.12
C HIS A 106 15.42 -3.11 -10.27
N ALA A 107 15.01 -3.29 -9.02
CA ALA A 107 15.53 -4.31 -8.13
C ALA A 107 15.19 -5.71 -8.67
N GLY A 108 16.09 -6.67 -8.46
CA GLY A 108 15.84 -8.07 -8.78
C GLY A 108 14.96 -8.76 -7.74
N TRP A 109 14.58 -10.00 -8.03
CA TRP A 109 13.93 -10.88 -7.08
C TRP A 109 14.96 -11.73 -6.33
N LYS A 110 14.78 -11.90 -5.03
CA LYS A 110 15.52 -12.84 -4.20
C LYS A 110 14.57 -13.87 -3.60
N THR A 111 15.03 -15.10 -3.45
CA THR A 111 14.27 -16.13 -2.74
C THR A 111 14.69 -16.17 -1.28
N TYR A 112 13.75 -15.93 -0.37
CA TYR A 112 13.90 -16.27 1.04
C TYR A 112 13.53 -17.74 1.26
N ARG A 113 14.30 -18.43 2.10
CA ARG A 113 14.05 -19.83 2.48
C ARG A 113 14.35 -20.01 3.95
N ASP A 114 13.40 -20.59 4.68
CA ASP A 114 13.57 -20.97 6.08
C ASP A 114 13.31 -22.47 6.23
N PRO A 115 14.37 -23.30 6.32
CA PRO A 115 14.22 -24.75 6.49
C PRO A 115 13.58 -25.17 7.83
N ALA A 116 13.68 -24.35 8.88
CA ALA A 116 13.09 -24.64 10.17
C ALA A 116 11.58 -24.41 10.14
N LEU A 117 11.14 -23.34 9.48
CA LEU A 117 9.72 -23.11 9.21
C LEU A 117 9.21 -23.90 8.01
N GLY A 118 10.09 -24.47 7.18
CA GLY A 118 9.71 -25.23 5.98
C GLY A 118 8.97 -24.39 4.95
N ILE A 119 9.42 -23.15 4.72
CA ILE A 119 8.79 -22.21 3.79
C ILE A 119 9.82 -21.57 2.86
N SER A 120 9.35 -21.10 1.71
CA SER A 120 10.09 -20.17 0.86
C SER A 120 9.13 -19.18 0.17
N PHE A 121 9.66 -18.03 -0.23
CA PHE A 121 8.96 -17.05 -1.07
C PHE A 121 9.99 -16.12 -1.73
N GLU A 122 9.59 -15.47 -2.81
CA GLU A 122 10.39 -14.43 -3.45
C GLU A 122 10.05 -13.05 -2.90
N TYR A 123 11.03 -12.16 -2.81
CA TYR A 123 10.85 -10.79 -2.36
C TYR A 123 11.75 -9.86 -3.17
N LEU A 124 11.36 -8.59 -3.26
CA LEU A 124 12.12 -7.58 -3.99
C LEU A 124 13.43 -7.27 -3.27
N GLU A 125 14.55 -7.32 -3.98
CA GLU A 125 15.91 -7.25 -3.40
C GLU A 125 16.20 -5.94 -2.64
N ASN A 126 15.51 -4.85 -2.98
CA ASN A 126 15.65 -3.58 -2.28
C ASN A 126 14.93 -3.54 -0.92
N ARG A 127 14.22 -4.60 -0.55
CA ARG A 127 13.58 -4.82 0.76
C ARG A 127 14.42 -5.74 1.63
N GLN A 128 14.04 -5.84 2.90
CA GLN A 128 14.72 -6.66 3.90
C GLN A 128 13.77 -7.71 4.48
N ILE A 129 14.33 -8.80 4.99
CA ILE A 129 13.60 -9.80 5.74
C ILE A 129 13.93 -9.65 7.23
N LYS A 130 12.93 -9.74 8.10
CA LYS A 130 13.07 -9.73 9.56
C LYS A 130 12.36 -10.93 10.19
N LYS A 131 13.06 -11.55 11.14
CA LYS A 131 12.58 -12.63 11.99
C LYS A 131 13.21 -12.45 13.38
N PRO A 132 12.44 -12.41 14.48
CA PRO A 132 10.97 -12.44 14.52
C PRO A 132 10.35 -11.22 13.82
N CYS A 133 9.05 -11.26 13.56
CA CYS A 133 8.32 -10.13 12.98
C CYS A 133 8.40 -8.91 13.89
N PRO A 134 8.60 -7.70 13.34
CA PRO A 134 8.43 -6.45 14.10
C PRO A 134 7.01 -6.38 14.68
N GLU A 135 6.88 -5.92 15.94
CA GLU A 135 5.63 -5.75 16.70
C GLU A 135 4.84 -7.03 17.01
N ILE A 136 4.63 -7.92 16.04
CA ILE A 136 3.97 -9.22 16.23
C ILE A 136 4.86 -10.16 17.06
N GLY A 137 6.17 -10.15 16.84
CA GLY A 137 7.11 -11.06 17.49
C GLY A 137 7.01 -12.50 16.97
N GLY A 138 7.45 -13.47 17.78
CA GLY A 138 7.29 -14.91 17.53
C GLY A 138 8.35 -15.56 16.61
N ASP A 139 8.86 -16.72 17.03
CA ASP A 139 9.89 -17.48 16.30
C ASP A 139 9.37 -18.11 14.99
N ARG A 140 8.05 -18.07 14.77
CA ARG A 140 7.36 -18.61 13.59
C ARG A 140 6.83 -17.53 12.66
N CYS A 141 7.18 -16.27 12.91
CA CYS A 141 6.80 -15.14 12.07
C CYS A 141 8.00 -14.57 11.34
N VAL A 142 7.85 -14.34 10.03
CA VAL A 142 8.81 -13.63 9.19
C VAL A 142 8.13 -12.48 8.46
N ALA A 143 8.78 -11.32 8.42
CA ALA A 143 8.25 -10.12 7.79
C ALA A 143 9.17 -9.57 6.70
N ILE A 144 8.57 -9.02 5.65
CA ILE A 144 9.25 -8.18 4.65
C ILE A 144 9.15 -6.73 5.11
N VAL A 145 10.27 -6.03 5.22
CA VAL A 145 10.35 -4.65 5.72
C VAL A 145 11.12 -3.75 4.76
N GLY A 146 10.84 -2.45 4.82
CA GLY A 146 11.62 -1.40 4.16
C GLY A 146 12.85 -1.00 4.98
N ARG A 147 13.70 -0.13 4.41
CA ARG A 147 14.85 0.43 5.14
C ARG A 147 14.46 1.51 6.16
N ASN A 148 13.54 2.39 5.76
CA ASN A 148 13.10 3.53 6.56
C ASN A 148 11.57 3.60 6.50
N MET A 149 10.90 2.76 7.29
CA MET A 149 9.45 2.80 7.39
C MET A 149 9.06 3.74 8.54
N THR A 150 8.15 4.68 8.29
CA THR A 150 7.78 5.73 9.27
C THR A 150 6.42 5.48 9.90
N ASN A 151 5.44 5.08 9.09
CA ASN A 151 4.05 4.87 9.55
C ASN A 151 3.67 3.38 9.62
N SER A 152 4.61 2.49 9.35
CA SER A 152 4.46 1.04 9.42
C SER A 152 5.80 0.42 9.80
N THR A 153 5.79 -0.81 10.28
CA THR A 153 6.97 -1.58 10.68
C THR A 153 7.26 -2.75 9.74
N TYR A 154 6.28 -3.17 8.93
CA TYR A 154 6.47 -4.15 7.85
C TYR A 154 5.52 -3.93 6.66
N PHE A 155 5.91 -4.45 5.49
CA PHE A 155 5.04 -4.53 4.30
C PHE A 155 4.06 -5.69 4.44
N ILE A 156 4.58 -6.89 4.69
CA ILE A 156 3.79 -8.09 4.93
C ILE A 156 4.51 -8.98 5.94
N ALA A 157 3.75 -9.59 6.84
CA ALA A 157 4.21 -10.65 7.72
C ALA A 157 3.61 -11.98 7.29
N PHE A 158 4.35 -13.07 7.52
CA PHE A 158 3.88 -14.45 7.38
C PHE A 158 4.11 -15.16 8.72
N GLU A 159 3.03 -15.41 9.45
CA GLU A 159 3.04 -16.22 10.65
C GLU A 159 2.67 -17.66 10.32
N ILE A 160 3.53 -18.61 10.68
CA ILE A 160 3.34 -20.02 10.33
C ILE A 160 2.69 -20.77 11.47
N VAL A 161 1.51 -21.31 11.23
CA VAL A 161 0.72 -22.09 12.20
C VAL A 161 0.44 -23.49 11.65
N ASP A 162 0.05 -24.40 12.53
CA ASP A 162 -0.39 -25.73 12.14
C ASP A 162 -1.93 -25.74 12.04
N GLY A 163 -2.46 -26.39 11.00
CA GLY A 163 -3.89 -26.44 10.75
C GLY A 163 -4.27 -26.43 9.26
N ALA A 164 -5.50 -26.83 9.00
CA ALA A 164 -6.14 -26.73 7.69
C ALA A 164 -6.63 -25.29 7.43
N LEU A 165 -7.02 -25.02 6.18
CA LEU A 165 -7.38 -23.68 5.71
C LEU A 165 -8.51 -23.02 6.51
N GLU A 166 -9.71 -23.62 6.54
CA GLU A 166 -10.87 -23.00 7.18
C GLU A 166 -10.69 -22.80 8.70
N PRO A 167 -10.23 -23.79 9.49
CA PRO A 167 -10.06 -23.60 10.93
C PRO A 167 -9.04 -22.50 11.28
N VAL A 168 -7.96 -22.38 10.49
CA VAL A 168 -6.99 -21.29 10.67
C VAL A 168 -7.57 -19.95 10.24
N ALA A 169 -8.34 -19.93 9.15
CA ALA A 169 -9.01 -18.72 8.68
C ALA A 169 -9.98 -18.14 9.74
N GLU A 170 -10.75 -18.99 10.40
CA GLU A 170 -11.63 -18.59 11.50
C GLU A 170 -10.83 -18.06 12.69
N LYS A 171 -9.85 -18.85 13.15
CA LYS A 171 -9.14 -18.58 14.40
C LYS A 171 -8.15 -17.42 14.32
N GLU A 172 -7.41 -17.33 13.21
CA GLU A 172 -6.23 -16.46 13.11
C GLU A 172 -6.44 -15.28 12.13
N ALA A 173 -7.48 -15.34 11.29
CA ALA A 173 -7.74 -14.30 10.29
C ALA A 173 -9.09 -13.60 10.40
N GLY A 174 -9.93 -13.99 11.37
CA GLY A 174 -11.26 -13.42 11.52
C GLY A 174 -12.09 -13.61 10.25
N PHE A 175 -11.94 -14.73 9.56
CA PHE A 175 -12.78 -15.09 8.42
C PHE A 175 -13.83 -16.08 8.92
N GLU A 176 -15.08 -15.67 8.93
CA GLU A 176 -16.17 -16.48 9.47
C GLU A 176 -17.19 -16.81 8.39
N ARG A 177 -17.65 -18.06 8.41
CA ARG A 177 -18.70 -18.54 7.52
C ARG A 177 -20.06 -18.11 8.05
N GLN A 178 -20.78 -17.38 7.21
CA GLN A 178 -22.13 -16.91 7.48
C GLN A 178 -23.16 -18.03 7.20
N ASP A 179 -24.39 -17.83 7.67
CA ASP A 179 -25.51 -18.77 7.49
C ASP A 179 -25.83 -19.03 6.00
N ASP A 180 -25.59 -18.04 5.13
CA ASP A 180 -25.75 -18.16 3.68
C ASP A 180 -24.60 -18.93 2.99
N GLY A 181 -23.63 -19.41 3.78
CA GLY A 181 -22.47 -20.17 3.35
C GLY A 181 -21.31 -19.32 2.83
N LYS A 182 -21.45 -17.99 2.74
CA LYS A 182 -20.35 -17.11 2.36
C LYS A 182 -19.39 -16.90 3.51
N TRP A 183 -18.13 -16.63 3.16
CA TRP A 183 -17.11 -16.26 4.13
C TRP A 183 -16.97 -14.74 4.14
N MET A 184 -17.00 -14.15 5.34
CA MET A 184 -16.89 -12.71 5.53
C MET A 184 -15.82 -12.40 6.57
N SER A 185 -15.17 -11.24 6.45
CA SER A 185 -14.25 -10.76 7.48
C SER A 185 -15.03 -10.25 8.70
N THR A 186 -14.56 -10.61 9.89
CA THR A 186 -14.98 -10.05 11.18
C THR A 186 -13.93 -9.12 11.76
N TYR A 187 -12.70 -9.18 11.25
CA TYR A 187 -11.66 -8.18 11.50
C TYR A 187 -11.82 -6.95 10.59
N GLY A 188 -11.27 -5.82 11.06
CA GLY A 188 -11.37 -4.52 10.39
C GLY A 188 -12.54 -3.68 10.87
N ARG A 189 -12.50 -2.36 10.61
CA ARG A 189 -13.63 -1.46 10.90
C ARG A 189 -14.55 -1.35 9.69
N GLY A 190 -15.84 -1.11 9.94
CA GLY A 190 -16.82 -0.87 8.88
C GLY A 190 -17.54 -2.14 8.44
N THR A 191 -17.89 -2.20 7.15
CA THR A 191 -18.66 -3.31 6.59
C THR A 191 -17.78 -4.56 6.45
N PRO A 192 -18.24 -5.74 6.91
CA PRO A 192 -17.59 -7.02 6.63
C PRO A 192 -17.27 -7.20 5.15
N GLN A 193 -16.05 -7.61 4.85
CA GLN A 193 -15.59 -7.80 3.47
C GLN A 193 -15.75 -9.26 3.06
N ALA A 194 -16.15 -9.49 1.82
CA ALA A 194 -16.26 -10.85 1.31
C ALA A 194 -14.87 -11.49 1.22
N VAL A 195 -14.75 -12.71 1.72
CA VAL A 195 -13.50 -13.47 1.68
C VAL A 195 -13.43 -14.24 0.36
N GLU A 196 -12.37 -13.96 -0.40
CA GLU A 196 -12.09 -14.61 -1.66
C GLU A 196 -11.27 -15.88 -1.46
N ARG A 197 -11.60 -16.92 -2.23
CA ARG A 197 -10.77 -18.12 -2.35
C ARG A 197 -9.73 -17.89 -3.43
N PHE A 198 -8.49 -18.31 -3.17
CA PHE A 198 -7.40 -18.29 -4.14
C PHE A 198 -6.46 -19.48 -3.92
N SER A 199 -5.45 -19.64 -4.78
CA SER A 199 -4.51 -20.76 -4.67
C SER A 199 -3.15 -20.41 -5.26
N GLY A 200 -2.14 -21.14 -4.81
CA GLY A 200 -0.82 -21.16 -5.42
C GLY A 200 -0.31 -22.59 -5.53
N VAL A 201 0.98 -22.75 -5.80
CA VAL A 201 1.57 -24.08 -5.98
C VAL A 201 1.64 -24.80 -4.63
N GLY A 202 0.85 -25.86 -4.48
CA GLY A 202 0.83 -26.73 -3.31
C GLY A 202 0.00 -26.20 -2.13
N TRP A 203 -0.78 -25.13 -2.30
CA TRP A 203 -1.64 -24.61 -1.25
C TRP A 203 -2.92 -23.96 -1.81
N ARG A 204 -3.97 -23.97 -0.98
CA ARG A 204 -5.21 -23.20 -1.20
C ARG A 204 -5.28 -22.09 -0.16
N GLY A 205 -5.95 -21.00 -0.47
CA GLY A 205 -6.02 -19.85 0.40
C GLY A 205 -7.36 -19.15 0.44
N MET A 206 -7.47 -18.30 1.45
CA MET A 206 -8.57 -17.37 1.70
C MET A 206 -7.98 -16.00 1.94
N ARG A 207 -8.57 -14.94 1.39
CA ARG A 207 -8.08 -13.57 1.56
C ARG A 207 -9.21 -12.55 1.60
N ALA A 208 -8.94 -11.41 2.23
CA ALA A 208 -9.77 -10.23 2.14
C ALA A 208 -8.87 -8.99 2.27
N THR A 209 -9.29 -7.88 1.64
CA THR A 209 -8.75 -6.56 1.96
C THR A 209 -9.70 -5.91 2.94
N ILE A 210 -9.24 -5.64 4.16
CA ILE A 210 -10.05 -5.07 5.24
C ILE A 210 -9.56 -3.67 5.57
N THR A 211 -10.47 -2.79 5.97
CA THR A 211 -10.09 -1.46 6.44
C THR A 211 -9.40 -1.56 7.81
N CYS A 212 -8.15 -1.11 7.88
CA CYS A 212 -7.28 -1.18 9.05
C CYS A 212 -6.34 0.04 9.15
N GLY A 213 -5.83 0.34 10.35
CA GLY A 213 -5.03 1.56 10.60
C GLY A 213 -5.89 2.84 10.56
N ILE A 214 -5.53 3.94 11.21
CA ILE A 214 -4.26 4.32 11.85
C ILE A 214 -4.56 4.77 13.29
N SER A 215 -3.66 4.45 14.23
CA SER A 215 -3.61 5.09 15.55
C SER A 215 -2.21 5.66 15.71
N ASP A 216 -2.10 6.97 15.82
CA ASP A 216 -0.89 7.61 16.32
C ASP A 216 -0.92 7.56 17.86
N PRO A 217 -0.01 6.82 18.52
CA PRO A 217 0.00 6.72 19.97
C PRO A 217 0.48 8.02 20.66
N GLU A 218 1.21 8.91 19.97
CA GLU A 218 1.69 10.18 20.52
C GLU A 218 0.64 11.29 20.41
N THR A 219 -0.11 11.33 19.31
CA THR A 219 -1.09 12.40 19.05
C THR A 219 -2.54 11.96 19.27
N GLY A 220 -2.80 10.67 19.44
CA GLY A 220 -4.16 10.10 19.50
C GLY A 220 -4.93 10.25 18.18
N PHE A 221 -4.24 10.58 17.08
CA PHE A 221 -4.85 10.84 15.79
C PHE A 221 -5.24 9.53 15.09
N HIS A 222 -6.50 9.47 14.66
CA HIS A 222 -7.07 8.39 13.87
C HIS A 222 -7.53 8.92 12.51
N ALA A 223 -6.60 9.07 11.56
CA ALA A 223 -7.01 9.26 10.17
C ALA A 223 -7.62 7.95 9.63
N ALA A 224 -8.72 8.08 8.93
CA ALA A 224 -9.57 7.00 8.45
C ALA A 224 -8.80 5.94 7.65
N GLY A 225 -8.83 4.70 8.16
CA GLY A 225 -8.80 3.43 7.42
C GLY A 225 -7.86 3.32 6.22
N GLY A 226 -6.66 2.77 6.42
CA GLY A 226 -5.90 2.14 5.34
C GLY A 226 -6.48 0.77 4.96
N ASP A 227 -5.90 0.13 3.95
CA ASP A 227 -6.34 -1.17 3.43
C ASP A 227 -5.32 -2.26 3.81
N CYS A 228 -5.69 -3.13 4.75
CA CYS A 228 -4.90 -4.31 5.10
C CYS A 228 -5.27 -5.45 4.18
N TYR A 229 -4.26 -6.00 3.53
CA TYR A 229 -4.39 -7.34 3.00
C TYR A 229 -4.31 -8.34 4.15
N TRP A 230 -5.28 -9.25 4.24
CA TRP A 230 -5.25 -10.38 5.17
C TRP A 230 -5.49 -11.67 4.39
N ALA A 231 -4.70 -12.71 4.66
CA ALA A 231 -4.84 -13.99 3.99
C ALA A 231 -4.40 -15.17 4.85
N VAL A 232 -4.95 -16.34 4.52
CA VAL A 232 -4.48 -17.63 5.01
C VAL A 232 -4.16 -18.49 3.81
N LEU A 233 -2.94 -19.02 3.75
CA LEU A 233 -2.48 -19.96 2.74
C LEU A 233 -2.24 -21.30 3.45
N SER A 234 -2.80 -22.41 2.97
CA SER A 234 -2.65 -23.71 3.64
C SER A 234 -2.41 -24.86 2.67
N ASN A 235 -1.49 -25.75 3.05
CA ASN A 235 -1.25 -27.03 2.39
C ASN A 235 -2.12 -28.18 2.98
N GLY A 236 -3.07 -27.84 3.85
CA GLY A 236 -3.97 -28.78 4.52
C GLY A 236 -3.49 -29.28 5.89
N LYS A 237 -2.20 -29.16 6.20
CA LYS A 237 -1.63 -29.51 7.52
C LYS A 237 -1.07 -28.30 8.25
N ARG A 238 -0.56 -27.33 7.50
CA ARG A 238 0.04 -26.09 7.98
C ARG A 238 -0.53 -24.92 7.21
N ALA A 239 -0.44 -23.75 7.81
CA ALA A 239 -0.89 -22.52 7.20
C ALA A 239 0.09 -21.37 7.45
N ALA A 240 0.10 -20.43 6.53
CA ALA A 240 0.72 -19.12 6.68
C ALA A 240 -0.40 -18.09 6.77
N VAL A 241 -0.49 -17.41 7.91
CA VAL A 241 -1.35 -16.24 8.11
C VAL A 241 -0.55 -15.03 7.68
N ALA A 242 -1.03 -14.35 6.65
CA ALA A 242 -0.34 -13.24 6.03
C ALA A 242 -1.13 -11.95 6.21
N ASN A 243 -0.50 -10.89 6.70
CA ASN A 243 -1.14 -9.58 6.85
C ASN A 243 -0.20 -8.41 6.53
N THR A 244 -0.80 -7.26 6.19
CA THR A 244 -0.11 -5.98 6.01
C THR A 244 -0.56 -4.99 7.10
N GLN A 245 0.04 -3.80 7.18
CA GLN A 245 -0.32 -2.77 8.18
C GLN A 245 -1.15 -1.61 7.64
N GLY A 246 -1.82 -1.80 6.50
CA GLY A 246 -2.85 -0.88 6.00
C GLY A 246 -2.36 0.35 5.26
N ILE A 247 -1.15 0.82 5.54
CA ILE A 247 -0.58 2.00 4.88
C ILE A 247 0.30 1.62 3.70
N VAL A 248 0.97 0.47 3.79
CA VAL A 248 1.87 -0.09 2.77
C VAL A 248 1.70 -1.60 2.68
N GLY A 249 2.20 -2.20 1.60
CA GLY A 249 2.25 -3.66 1.45
C GLY A 249 1.12 -4.26 0.62
N THR A 250 0.24 -3.46 0.03
CA THR A 250 -0.75 -3.92 -0.96
C THR A 250 -0.26 -3.78 -2.40
N ASP A 251 1.01 -3.41 -2.58
CA ASP A 251 1.65 -3.26 -3.88
C ASP A 251 1.97 -4.60 -4.55
N ASP A 252 2.18 -4.56 -5.87
CA ASP A 252 2.46 -5.74 -6.70
C ASP A 252 3.65 -6.56 -6.20
N ALA A 253 4.68 -5.91 -5.66
CA ALA A 253 5.86 -6.65 -5.21
C ALA A 253 5.62 -7.41 -3.91
N THR A 254 4.76 -6.87 -3.04
CA THR A 254 4.27 -7.59 -1.88
C THR A 254 3.36 -8.75 -2.29
N MET A 255 2.45 -8.54 -3.24
CA MET A 255 1.57 -9.60 -3.74
C MET A 255 2.33 -10.71 -4.49
N HIS A 256 3.43 -10.38 -5.17
CA HIS A 256 4.35 -11.36 -5.74
C HIS A 256 4.91 -12.30 -4.67
N SER A 257 5.24 -11.76 -3.49
CA SER A 257 5.74 -12.55 -2.36
C SER A 257 4.71 -13.58 -1.87
N VAL A 258 3.42 -13.21 -1.87
CA VAL A 258 2.33 -14.13 -1.57
C VAL A 258 2.19 -15.21 -2.64
N SER A 259 2.20 -14.82 -3.93
CA SER A 259 2.00 -15.76 -5.04
C SER A 259 3.15 -16.78 -5.20
N SER A 260 4.37 -16.36 -4.89
CA SER A 260 5.58 -17.19 -4.92
C SER A 260 5.74 -18.05 -3.67
N PHE A 261 4.91 -17.87 -2.64
CA PHE A 261 5.00 -18.62 -1.40
C PHE A 261 4.89 -20.13 -1.63
N ARG A 262 5.74 -20.90 -0.97
CA ARG A 262 5.75 -22.37 -0.99
C ARG A 262 5.88 -22.93 0.42
N PHE A 263 5.16 -24.01 0.67
CA PHE A 263 5.49 -24.95 1.74
C PHE A 263 6.51 -25.94 1.19
N GLU A 264 7.64 -26.06 1.87
CA GLU A 264 8.77 -26.90 1.46
C GLU A 264 8.75 -28.28 2.15
N ARG A 265 7.76 -28.52 3.04
CA ARG A 265 7.53 -29.75 3.79
C ARG A 265 6.04 -29.97 4.07
#